data_AF-A0A8M1RST6-F1
#
_entry.id   AF-A0A8M1RST6-F1
#
_cell.length_a   1.000
_cell.length_b   1.000
_cell.length_c   1.000
_cell.angle_alpha   90.00
_cell.angle_beta   90.00
_cell.angle_gamma   90.00
#
_symmetry.space_group_name_H-M   'P 1'
#
loop_
_entity.id
_entity.type
_entity.pdbx_description
1 polymer ?
#
loop_
_entity_poly.entity_id
_entity_poly.type
_entity_poly.pdbx_seq_one_letter_code
_entity_poly.pdbx_strand_id
1 'polypeptide(L)'
;MAVVVVQDPNKETNWSSNLCSCCQDLNSCCYAYWCCPCFACTTTKMFGESRCLPLVDILGPAVMGNFGIAICVPPVTLSLRVAMRHKYKIKGSICNDIAVSCCCVMCSWCQMHREIKARNNKPANMVLVTQQPQVQQTTTTTQVITSQQTIGMAAPVITTVVQ
;
A
#
# COMPACT_ATOMS: atom_id res chain seq x y z
N MET A 1 -3.66 -13.12 27.54
CA MET A 1 -2.21 -13.22 27.27
C MET A 1 -1.79 -11.98 26.52
N ALA A 2 -1.20 -10.99 27.20
CA ALA A 2 -0.60 -9.84 26.53
C ALA A 2 0.82 -10.25 26.14
N VAL A 3 1.10 -10.37 24.85
CA VAL A 3 2.49 -10.46 24.40
C VAL A 3 3.07 -9.07 24.64
N VAL A 4 3.94 -8.93 25.63
CA VAL A 4 4.70 -7.70 25.84
C VAL A 4 5.69 -7.59 24.68
N VAL A 5 5.31 -6.82 23.66
CA VAL A 5 6.27 -6.41 22.63
C VAL A 5 7.22 -5.44 23.31
N VAL A 6 8.47 -5.84 23.49
CA VAL A 6 9.52 -4.95 23.98
C VAL A 6 9.69 -3.87 22.90
N GLN A 7 9.21 -2.66 23.17
CA GLN A 7 9.50 -1.50 22.33
C GLN A 7 10.96 -1.13 22.55
N ASP A 8 11.80 -1.29 21.53
CA ASP A 8 13.12 -0.68 21.52
C ASP A 8 12.96 0.85 21.62
N PRO A 9 13.75 1.56 22.45
CA PRO A 9 13.71 3.03 22.55
C PRO A 9 14.19 3.76 21.28
N ASN A 10 14.50 3.03 20.20
CA ASN A 10 14.95 3.59 18.94
C ASN A 10 13.75 4.02 18.08
N LYS A 11 13.52 5.34 18.03
CA LYS A 11 12.69 6.13 17.09
C LYS A 11 11.77 5.29 16.20
N GLU A 12 10.63 4.89 16.75
CA GLU A 12 9.59 4.20 15.98
C GLU A 12 9.07 5.11 14.85
N THR A 13 8.78 4.51 13.70
CA THR A 13 8.23 5.19 12.52
C THR A 13 6.74 4.95 12.39
N ASN A 14 6.04 5.78 11.62
CA ASN A 14 4.65 5.51 11.27
C ASN A 14 4.58 4.74 9.93
N TRP A 15 3.43 4.15 9.64
CA TRP A 15 3.13 3.67 8.29
C TRP A 15 3.33 4.79 7.27
N SER A 16 3.90 4.46 6.11
CA SER A 16 4.12 5.42 5.03
C SER A 16 2.82 5.93 4.40
N SER A 17 1.76 5.11 4.45
CA SER A 17 0.46 5.41 3.86
C SER A 17 -0.68 5.03 4.81
N ASN A 18 -1.82 5.72 4.64
CA ASN A 18 -3.05 5.40 5.33
C ASN A 18 -3.68 4.11 4.80
N LEU A 19 -4.55 3.51 5.61
CA LEU A 19 -5.24 2.27 5.28
C LEU A 19 -6.13 2.44 4.03
N CYS A 20 -6.96 3.48 3.99
CA CYS A 20 -7.92 3.73 2.90
C CYS A 20 -7.28 4.33 1.63
N SER A 21 -5.96 4.53 1.59
CA SER A 21 -5.26 4.91 0.36
C SER A 21 -5.13 3.74 -0.64
N CYS A 22 -5.78 2.60 -0.41
CA CYS A 22 -5.75 1.44 -1.32
C CYS A 22 -6.17 1.80 -2.75
N CYS A 23 -7.14 2.69 -2.93
CA CYS A 23 -7.65 3.10 -4.24
C CYS A 23 -6.69 4.02 -5.04
N GLN A 24 -5.62 4.54 -4.42
CA GLN A 24 -4.61 5.33 -5.14
C GLN A 24 -3.80 4.44 -6.10
N ASP A 25 -3.56 3.18 -5.72
CA ASP A 25 -2.93 2.17 -6.57
C ASP A 25 -4.00 1.27 -7.19
N LEU A 26 -4.76 1.77 -8.16
CA LEU A 26 -5.89 1.05 -8.73
C LEU A 26 -5.51 -0.36 -9.23
N ASN A 27 -4.30 -0.53 -9.78
CA ASN A 27 -3.80 -1.85 -10.17
C ASN A 27 -3.72 -2.82 -8.99
N SER A 28 -3.12 -2.40 -7.87
CA SER A 28 -3.01 -3.24 -6.67
C SER A 28 -4.38 -3.47 -6.01
N CYS A 29 -5.23 -2.43 -5.99
CA CYS A 29 -6.59 -2.51 -5.44
C CYS A 29 -7.48 -3.47 -6.23
N CYS A 30 -7.51 -3.35 -7.56
CA CYS A 30 -8.26 -4.25 -8.43
C CYS A 30 -7.70 -5.68 -8.37
N TYR A 31 -6.38 -5.84 -8.28
CA TYR A 31 -5.77 -7.16 -8.14
C TYR A 31 -6.12 -7.83 -6.79
N ALA A 32 -6.13 -7.05 -5.70
CA ALA A 32 -6.61 -7.52 -4.39
C ALA A 32 -8.09 -7.91 -4.42
N TYR A 33 -8.93 -7.09 -5.07
CA TYR A 33 -10.36 -7.35 -5.19
C TYR A 33 -10.67 -8.56 -6.06
N TRP A 34 -10.00 -8.71 -7.20
CA TRP A 34 -10.26 -9.77 -8.17
C TRP A 34 -9.61 -11.11 -7.79
N CYS A 35 -8.39 -11.09 -7.25
CA CYS A 35 -7.72 -12.27 -6.70
C CYS A 35 -6.98 -11.95 -5.39
N CYS A 36 -7.73 -11.82 -4.29
CA CYS A 36 -7.15 -11.65 -2.95
C CYS A 36 -6.07 -12.70 -2.60
N PRO A 37 -6.27 -14.01 -2.85
CA PRO A 37 -5.25 -15.02 -2.57
C PRO A 37 -3.94 -14.74 -3.31
N CYS A 38 -4.02 -14.43 -4.60
CA CYS A 38 -2.85 -14.15 -5.43
C CYS A 38 -2.11 -12.89 -4.96
N PHE A 39 -2.86 -11.84 -4.60
CA PHE A 39 -2.30 -10.58 -4.13
C PHE A 39 -1.60 -10.74 -2.77
N ALA A 40 -2.21 -11.48 -1.84
CA ALA A 40 -1.59 -11.81 -0.55
C ALA A 40 -0.31 -12.63 -0.74
N CYS A 41 -0.34 -13.65 -1.62
CA CYS A 41 0.82 -14.46 -2.03
C CYS A 41 1.95 -13.63 -2.66
N THR A 42 1.59 -12.58 -3.39
CA THR A 42 2.55 -11.65 -3.99
C THR A 42 3.17 -10.75 -2.92
N THR A 43 2.34 -10.19 -2.04
CA THR A 43 2.77 -9.29 -0.97
C THR A 43 3.67 -9.99 0.05
N THR A 44 3.33 -11.21 0.45
CA THR A 44 4.18 -12.06 1.32
C THR A 44 5.53 -12.37 0.69
N LYS A 45 5.55 -12.78 -0.59
CA LYS A 45 6.80 -13.01 -1.32
C LYS A 45 7.67 -11.75 -1.37
N MET A 46 7.08 -10.58 -1.58
CA MET A 46 7.81 -9.30 -1.57
C MET A 46 8.38 -8.96 -0.19
N PHE A 47 7.76 -9.41 0.89
CA PHE A 47 8.28 -9.25 2.25
C PHE A 47 9.47 -10.18 2.54
N GLY A 48 9.65 -11.24 1.74
CA GLY A 48 10.69 -12.27 1.90
C GLY A 48 10.17 -13.58 2.52
N GLU A 49 8.85 -13.73 2.66
CA GLU A 49 8.23 -14.91 3.25
C GLU A 49 7.74 -15.90 2.20
N SER A 50 7.42 -17.13 2.62
CA SER A 50 6.94 -18.16 1.69
C SER A 50 5.62 -17.77 1.04
N ARG A 51 5.51 -17.96 -0.28
CA ARG A 51 4.31 -17.63 -1.07
C ARG A 51 3.07 -18.41 -0.61
N CYS A 52 3.23 -19.53 0.09
CA CYS A 52 2.14 -20.39 0.53
C CYS A 52 1.53 -19.97 1.87
N LEU A 53 2.13 -19.05 2.62
CA LEU A 53 1.57 -18.59 3.90
C LEU A 53 0.10 -18.13 3.75
N PRO A 54 -0.26 -17.30 2.77
CA PRO A 54 -1.66 -16.86 2.59
C PRO A 54 -2.63 -17.96 2.17
N LEU A 55 -2.16 -19.11 1.68
CA LEU A 55 -3.05 -20.24 1.38
C LEU A 55 -3.63 -20.84 2.68
N VAL A 56 -2.89 -20.74 3.79
CA VAL A 56 -3.37 -21.14 5.12
C VAL A 56 -4.54 -20.25 5.58
N ASP A 57 -4.57 -18.99 5.12
CA ASP A 57 -5.65 -18.04 5.42
C ASP A 57 -6.99 -18.43 4.78
N ILE A 58 -6.95 -19.23 3.71
CA ILE A 58 -8.14 -19.70 2.99
C ILE A 58 -8.50 -21.10 3.47
N LEU A 59 -7.53 -22.00 3.51
CA LEU A 59 -7.74 -23.39 3.89
C LEU A 59 -8.05 -23.53 5.39
N GLY A 60 -7.40 -22.73 6.24
CA GLY A 60 -7.60 -22.77 7.70
C GLY A 60 -9.03 -22.42 8.10
N PRO A 61 -9.55 -21.23 7.76
CA PRO A 61 -10.94 -20.87 8.02
C PRO A 61 -11.97 -21.73 7.28
N ALA A 62 -11.65 -22.23 6.07
CA ALA A 62 -12.54 -23.16 5.38
C ALA A 62 -12.69 -24.49 6.16
N VAL A 63 -11.59 -25.05 6.65
CA VAL A 63 -11.62 -26.27 7.48
C VAL A 63 -12.28 -25.99 8.83
N MET A 64 -11.92 -24.89 9.52
CA MET A 64 -12.51 -24.54 10.82
C MET A 64 -13.99 -24.15 10.73
N GLY A 65 -14.42 -23.56 9.61
CA GLY A 65 -15.82 -23.26 9.33
C GLY A 65 -16.69 -24.52 9.25
N ASN A 66 -16.14 -25.64 8.77
CA ASN A 66 -16.83 -26.95 8.84
C ASN A 66 -17.06 -27.42 10.29
N PHE A 67 -16.24 -26.98 11.24
CA PHE A 67 -16.42 -27.22 12.68
C PHE A 67 -17.26 -26.14 13.38
N GLY A 68 -17.84 -25.18 12.65
CA GLY A 68 -18.67 -24.11 13.21
C GLY A 68 -17.89 -22.96 13.86
N ILE A 69 -16.56 -22.88 13.67
CA ILE A 69 -15.75 -21.80 14.22
C ILE A 69 -15.48 -20.76 13.13
N ALA A 70 -16.18 -19.62 13.21
CA ALA A 70 -15.94 -18.48 12.34
C ALA A 70 -14.84 -17.57 12.93
N ILE A 71 -13.65 -17.62 12.37
CA ILE A 71 -12.58 -16.67 12.70
C ILE A 71 -12.76 -15.41 11.83
N CYS A 72 -13.07 -14.24 12.43
CA CYS A 72 -13.09 -12.96 11.68
C CYS A 72 -11.69 -12.51 11.23
N VAL A 73 -10.66 -12.97 11.93
CA VAL A 73 -9.31 -12.43 11.89
C VAL A 73 -8.44 -13.32 11.01
N PRO A 74 -8.08 -12.91 9.78
CA PRO A 74 -7.31 -13.78 8.89
C PRO A 74 -5.87 -13.95 9.42
N PRO A 75 -5.50 -15.10 10.00
CA PRO A 75 -4.28 -15.25 10.80
C PRO A 75 -3.01 -14.79 10.09
N VAL A 76 -2.95 -14.95 8.76
CA VAL A 76 -1.77 -14.58 7.96
C VAL A 76 -1.66 -13.06 7.79
N THR A 77 -2.79 -12.39 7.59
CA THR A 77 -2.83 -10.91 7.51
C THR A 77 -2.26 -10.31 8.80
N LEU A 78 -2.64 -10.89 9.93
CA LEU A 78 -2.23 -10.40 11.25
C LEU A 78 -0.76 -10.68 11.53
N SER A 79 -0.31 -11.92 11.31
CA SER A 79 1.07 -12.29 11.55
C SER A 79 2.02 -11.44 10.71
N LEU A 80 1.69 -11.20 9.43
CA LEU A 80 2.51 -10.39 8.55
C LEU A 80 2.51 -8.92 8.96
N ARG A 81 1.36 -8.36 9.39
CA ARG A 81 1.26 -6.98 9.84
C ARG A 81 2.08 -6.73 11.11
N VAL A 82 2.03 -7.67 12.05
CA VAL A 82 2.86 -7.66 13.27
C VAL A 82 4.34 -7.83 12.94
N ALA A 83 4.69 -8.76 12.05
CA ALA A 83 6.06 -8.97 11.61
C ALA A 83 6.65 -7.70 10.97
N MET A 84 5.86 -6.98 10.16
CA MET A 84 6.26 -5.68 9.62
C MET A 84 6.42 -4.61 10.69
N ARG A 85 5.55 -4.57 11.71
CA ARG A 85 5.73 -3.61 12.82
C ARG A 85 7.04 -3.83 13.55
N HIS A 86 7.41 -5.07 13.81
CA HIS A 86 8.70 -5.39 14.41
C HIS A 86 9.87 -5.08 13.47
N LYS A 87 9.81 -5.52 12.21
CA LYS A 87 10.90 -5.34 11.23
C LYS A 87 11.15 -3.87 10.87
N TYR A 88 10.08 -3.09 10.70
CA TYR A 88 10.15 -1.68 10.29
C TYR A 88 10.00 -0.70 11.47
N LYS A 89 9.91 -1.21 12.70
CA LYS A 89 9.71 -0.43 13.93
C LYS A 89 8.54 0.54 13.80
N ILE A 90 7.39 0.03 13.35
CA ILE A 90 6.19 0.84 13.10
C ILE A 90 5.34 0.93 14.38
N LYS A 91 4.98 2.16 14.76
CA LYS A 91 4.08 2.45 15.89
C LYS A 91 2.71 1.80 15.70
N GLY A 92 2.19 1.20 16.77
CA GLY A 92 0.81 0.72 16.82
C GLY A 92 0.61 -0.41 17.84
N SER A 93 -0.65 -0.79 18.04
CA SER A 93 -1.04 -1.85 18.97
C SER A 93 -1.60 -3.07 18.24
N ILE A 94 -1.36 -4.27 18.77
CA ILE A 94 -1.89 -5.52 18.20
C ILE A 94 -3.42 -5.47 18.02
N CYS A 95 -4.14 -4.82 18.94
CA CYS A 95 -5.58 -4.64 18.85
C CYS A 95 -5.99 -3.83 17.61
N ASN A 96 -5.21 -2.80 17.26
CA ASN A 96 -5.44 -2.04 16.02
C ASN A 96 -5.19 -2.92 14.77
N ASP A 97 -4.21 -3.82 14.79
CA ASP A 97 -4.01 -4.76 13.68
C ASP A 97 -5.18 -5.73 13.52
N ILE A 98 -5.72 -6.23 14.64
CA ILE A 98 -6.92 -7.07 14.68
C ILE A 98 -8.12 -6.33 14.09
N ALA A 99 -8.38 -5.11 14.55
CA ALA A 99 -9.48 -4.28 14.05
C ALA A 99 -9.33 -4.01 12.54
N VAL A 100 -8.16 -3.56 12.09
CA VAL A 100 -7.90 -3.26 10.69
C VAL A 100 -8.06 -4.50 9.81
N SER A 101 -7.58 -5.65 10.29
CA SER A 101 -7.65 -6.90 9.55
C SER A 101 -9.06 -7.50 9.51
N CYS A 102 -9.92 -7.26 10.51
CA CYS A 102 -11.32 -7.71 10.47
C CYS A 102 -12.21 -6.70 9.70
N CYS A 103 -11.95 -5.38 9.80
CA CYS A 103 -12.78 -4.35 9.16
C CYS A 103 -12.45 -4.09 7.67
N CYS A 104 -11.17 -4.09 7.27
CA CYS A 104 -10.80 -3.98 5.85
C CYS A 104 -9.52 -4.78 5.51
N VAL A 105 -9.70 -6.09 5.30
CA VAL A 105 -8.63 -7.01 4.87
C VAL A 105 -7.92 -6.50 3.61
N MET A 106 -8.68 -6.10 2.59
CA MET A 106 -8.13 -5.66 1.29
C MET A 106 -7.27 -4.39 1.43
N CYS A 107 -7.76 -3.41 2.20
CA CYS A 107 -7.01 -2.19 2.48
C CYS A 107 -5.72 -2.50 3.24
N SER A 108 -5.80 -3.42 4.21
CA SER A 108 -4.65 -3.85 5.01
C SER A 108 -3.55 -4.41 4.10
N TRP A 109 -3.90 -5.35 3.21
CA TRP A 109 -2.96 -5.90 2.23
C TRP A 109 -2.38 -4.83 1.31
N CYS A 110 -3.20 -3.89 0.82
CA CYS A 110 -2.71 -2.80 -0.03
C CYS A 110 -1.73 -1.87 0.71
N GLN A 111 -2.03 -1.53 1.97
CA GLN A 111 -1.14 -0.74 2.82
C GLN A 111 0.21 -1.45 3.00
N MET A 112 0.16 -2.74 3.31
CA MET A 112 1.34 -3.59 3.51
C MET A 112 2.18 -3.71 2.24
N HIS A 113 1.54 -3.91 1.09
CA HIS A 113 2.18 -3.96 -0.22
C HIS A 113 2.91 -2.65 -0.56
N ARG A 114 2.27 -1.50 -0.32
CA ARG A 114 2.92 -0.19 -0.49
C ARG A 114 4.09 0.01 0.46
N GLU A 115 3.93 -0.35 1.73
CA GLU A 115 5.00 -0.22 2.72
C GLU A 115 6.24 -1.00 2.29
N ILE A 116 6.07 -2.27 1.88
CA ILE A 116 7.17 -3.12 1.41
C ILE A 116 7.84 -2.49 0.18
N LYS A 117 7.07 -2.00 -0.80
CA LYS A 117 7.62 -1.30 -1.97
C LYS A 117 8.38 -0.04 -1.60
N ALA A 118 7.83 0.77 -0.70
CA ALA A 118 8.46 2.00 -0.24
C ALA A 118 9.78 1.73 0.49
N ARG A 119 9.86 0.64 1.26
CA ARG A 119 11.09 0.26 1.98
C ARG A 119 12.11 -0.43 1.07
N ASN A 120 11.69 -1.23 0.10
CA ASN A 120 12.58 -1.87 -0.88
C ASN A 120 13.16 -0.88 -1.88
N ASN A 121 12.39 0.14 -2.30
CA ASN A 121 12.82 1.14 -3.29
C ASN A 121 13.58 2.33 -2.68
N LYS A 122 13.68 2.42 -1.35
CA LYS A 122 14.35 3.54 -0.68
C LYS A 122 15.86 3.28 -0.64
N PRO A 123 16.70 3.96 -1.46
CA PRO A 123 18.10 4.10 -1.12
C PRO A 123 18.16 4.83 0.24
N ALA A 124 19.09 4.44 1.12
CA ALA A 124 19.07 4.77 2.56
C ALA A 124 18.78 6.25 2.90
N ASN A 125 19.01 7.20 2.00
CA ASN A 125 18.75 8.62 2.17
C ASN A 125 17.69 9.20 1.20
N MET A 126 16.40 8.89 1.39
CA MET A 126 15.32 9.83 1.03
C MET A 126 14.31 9.85 2.17
N VAL A 127 14.12 11.01 2.78
CA VAL A 127 13.16 11.20 3.87
C VAL A 127 11.77 10.89 3.33
N LEU A 128 11.03 10.03 4.03
CA LEU A 128 9.64 9.71 3.73
C LEU A 128 8.83 11.01 3.70
N VAL A 129 8.56 11.54 2.51
CA VAL A 129 7.58 12.60 2.30
C VAL A 129 6.24 11.97 2.62
N THR A 130 5.81 12.12 3.88
CA THR A 130 4.43 11.87 4.26
C THR A 130 3.56 12.83 3.45
N GLN A 131 2.79 12.28 2.51
CA GLN A 131 1.63 13.00 2.00
C GLN A 131 0.61 13.06 3.15
N GLN A 132 0.69 14.13 3.94
CA GLN A 132 -0.45 14.64 4.69
C GLN A 132 -1.55 15.06 3.69
N PRO A 133 -2.84 14.95 4.04
CA PRO A 133 -3.93 15.01 3.07
C PRO A 133 -3.97 16.35 2.34
N GLN A 134 -4.05 16.29 1.00
CA GLN A 134 -4.39 17.44 0.16
C GLN A 134 -5.79 17.91 0.55
N VAL A 135 -5.86 19.03 1.27
CA VAL A 135 -7.07 19.84 1.42
C VAL A 135 -7.40 20.41 0.03
N GLN A 136 -8.66 20.28 -0.36
CA GLN A 136 -9.30 20.71 -1.60
C GLN A 136 -8.68 21.96 -2.27
N GLN A 137 -8.25 21.82 -3.53
CA GLN A 137 -8.35 22.92 -4.51
C GLN A 137 -9.41 22.55 -5.54
N THR A 138 -10.63 22.95 -5.21
CA THR A 138 -11.75 23.05 -6.13
C THR A 138 -11.52 24.29 -6.99
N THR A 139 -10.93 24.14 -8.17
CA THR A 139 -10.93 25.23 -9.18
C THR A 139 -11.64 24.73 -10.43
N THR A 140 -12.95 24.98 -10.42
CA THR A 140 -13.86 25.27 -11.53
C THR A 140 -13.39 24.93 -12.95
N THR A 141 -13.92 23.83 -13.48
CA THR A 141 -13.92 23.51 -14.92
C THR A 141 -15.27 23.87 -15.51
N THR A 142 -15.35 24.91 -16.34
CA THR A 142 -16.45 25.13 -17.31
C THR A 142 -15.83 25.88 -18.49
N GLN A 143 -15.27 25.18 -19.49
CA GLN A 143 -15.95 24.73 -20.71
C GLN A 143 -16.46 25.89 -21.59
N VAL A 144 -15.69 26.30 -22.62
CA VAL A 144 -16.15 26.86 -23.92
C VAL A 144 -15.00 26.64 -24.93
N ILE A 145 -14.98 25.56 -25.72
CA ILE A 145 -15.55 25.40 -27.09
C ILE A 145 -14.73 26.14 -28.17
N THR A 146 -14.08 25.33 -29.04
CA THR A 146 -13.82 25.42 -30.51
C THR A 146 -13.33 26.76 -31.11
N SER A 147 -12.51 26.88 -32.15
CA SER A 147 -12.18 26.07 -33.33
C SER A 147 -11.13 26.86 -34.15
N GLN A 148 -10.38 26.17 -35.03
CA GLN A 148 -9.74 26.71 -36.25
C GLN A 148 -8.53 27.67 -36.05
N GLN A 149 -7.49 27.76 -36.88
CA GLN A 149 -7.16 27.19 -38.19
C GLN A 149 -5.65 27.35 -38.44
N THR A 150 -5.06 26.29 -39.00
CA THR A 150 -4.03 26.21 -40.05
C THR A 150 -3.29 27.45 -40.60
N ILE A 151 -2.01 27.17 -40.94
CA ILE A 151 -1.08 27.75 -41.94
C ILE A 151 0.01 28.68 -41.38
N GLY A 152 1.24 28.20 -41.50
CA GLY A 152 2.46 28.98 -41.32
C GLY A 152 3.70 28.11 -41.35
N MET A 153 3.99 27.50 -42.51
CA MET A 153 5.26 26.82 -42.75
C MET A 153 6.28 27.87 -43.21
N ALA A 154 7.35 28.09 -42.45
CA ALA A 154 8.56 28.76 -42.92
C ALA A 154 9.77 28.36 -42.04
N ALA A 155 10.75 27.72 -42.68
CA ALA A 155 12.12 27.54 -42.23
C ALA A 155 12.97 28.81 -42.59
N PRO A 156 14.32 28.77 -42.60
CA PRO A 156 15.28 28.68 -41.49
C PRO A 156 16.35 29.81 -41.52
N VAL A 157 17.11 30.04 -40.44
CA VAL A 157 18.39 30.82 -40.41
C VAL A 157 19.21 30.31 -39.20
N ILE A 158 20.26 29.47 -39.27
CA ILE A 158 21.68 29.62 -39.71
C ILE A 158 22.46 30.78 -39.03
N THR A 159 23.27 30.37 -38.03
CA THR A 159 24.72 30.64 -37.81
C THR A 159 25.26 32.08 -37.92
N THR A 160 25.93 32.59 -36.87
CA THR A 160 27.40 32.82 -36.82
C THR A 160 27.91 33.47 -35.52
N VAL A 161 28.93 32.80 -34.97
CA VAL A 161 30.16 33.21 -34.26
C VAL A 161 30.39 34.72 -33.98
N VAL A 162 30.75 35.05 -32.73
CA VAL A 162 31.47 36.28 -32.40
C VAL A 162 32.62 35.96 -31.43
N GLN A 163 33.83 36.09 -31.98
CA GLN A 163 35.18 36.35 -31.42
C GLN A 163 35.68 35.58 -30.19
#